data_AF-B5JVJ0-F1
#
_entry.id   AF-B5JVJ0-F1
#
_cell.length_a   1.000
_cell.length_b   1.000
_cell.length_c   1.000
_cell.angle_alpha   90.00
_cell.angle_beta   90.00
_cell.angle_gamma   90.00
#
_symmetry.space_group_name_H-M   'P 1'
#
loop_
_entity.id
_entity.type
_entity.pdbx_description
1 polymer ?
#
loop_
_entity_poly.entity_id
_entity_poly.type
_entity_poly.pdbx_seq_one_letter_code
_entity_poly.pdbx_strand_id
1 'polypeptide(L)' 'MIKRIGYRGRMTVHGYRSVASSVLNESGKFSPDAIERQLHHKEKNEVRGAYNRAEYLEERKAMMQWWADWVGYCL' A
#
# COMPACT_ATOMS: atom_id res chain seq x y z
N MET A 1 -12.37 -7.15 -11.65
CA MET A 1 -12.69 -6.85 -10.23
C MET A 1 -13.22 -5.42 -10.08
N ILE A 2 -12.40 -4.37 -10.19
CA ILE A 2 -12.82 -2.95 -10.02
C ILE A 2 -13.97 -2.51 -10.96
N LYS A 3 -14.00 -2.99 -12.22
CA LYS A 3 -15.10 -2.69 -13.15
C LYS A 3 -16.47 -3.27 -12.73
N ARG A 4 -16.48 -4.35 -11.93
CA ARG A 4 -17.71 -5.05 -11.49
C ARG A 4 -18.33 -4.44 -10.23
N ILE A 5 -17.56 -3.66 -9.46
CA ILE A 5 -18.01 -2.95 -8.26
C ILE A 5 -18.34 -1.46 -8.55
N GLY A 6 -18.64 -1.11 -9.81
CA GLY A 6 -19.10 0.24 -10.18
C GLY A 6 -18.02 1.27 -10.56
N TYR A 7 -16.73 0.93 -10.45
CA TYR A 7 -15.62 1.88 -10.70
C TYR A 7 -15.13 1.92 -12.16
N ARG A 8 -15.94 1.48 -13.12
CA ARG A 8 -15.56 1.45 -14.54
C ARG A 8 -15.32 2.88 -15.07
N GLY A 9 -14.09 3.18 -15.46
CA GLY A 9 -13.71 4.49 -16.01
C GLY A 9 -13.42 5.58 -14.96
N ARG A 10 -13.63 5.30 -13.67
CA ARG A 10 -13.33 6.23 -12.56
C ARG A 10 -12.05 5.88 -11.81
N MET A 11 -11.70 4.59 -11.76
CA MET A 11 -10.47 4.11 -11.11
C MET A 11 -9.89 2.90 -11.83
N THR A 12 -8.56 2.84 -11.87
CA THR A 12 -7.81 1.64 -12.29
C THR A 12 -7.15 0.99 -11.08
N VAL A 13 -6.75 -0.27 -11.20
CA VAL A 13 -5.98 -0.95 -10.15
C VAL A 13 -4.68 -0.19 -9.86
N HIS A 14 -4.08 0.42 -10.89
CA HIS A 14 -2.89 1.25 -10.72
C HIS A 14 -3.20 2.52 -9.94
N GLY A 15 -4.29 3.22 -10.27
CA GLY A 15 -4.74 4.41 -9.52
C GLY A 15 -5.02 4.11 -8.04
N TYR A 16 -5.57 2.94 -7.71
CA TYR A 16 -5.77 2.53 -6.32
C TYR A 16 -4.45 2.37 -5.56
N ARG A 17 -3.42 1.79 -6.20
CA ARG A 17 -2.09 1.66 -5.60
C ARG A 17 -1.41 2.99 -5.39
N SER A 18 -1.55 3.92 -6.34
CA SER A 18 -1.02 5.28 -6.22
C SER A 18 -1.67 6.03 -5.05
N VAL A 19 -2.99 5.98 -4.92
CA VAL A 19 -3.70 6.62 -3.79
C VAL A 19 -3.30 5.99 -2.46
N ALA A 20 -3.27 4.65 -2.39
CA ALA A 20 -2.85 3.95 -1.17
C ALA A 20 -1.41 4.33 -0.79
N SER A 21 -0.48 4.40 -1.75
CA SER A 21 0.91 4.83 -1.50
C SER A 21 0.97 6.23 -0.92
N SER A 22 0.29 7.21 -1.53
CA SER A 22 0.29 8.60 -1.05
C SER A 22 -0.30 8.72 0.35
N VAL A 23 -1.50 8.17 0.57
CA VAL A 23 -2.20 8.27 1.86
C VAL A 23 -1.42 7.58 2.99
N LEU A 24 -0.86 6.40 2.74
CA LEU A 24 -0.12 5.67 3.75
C LEU A 24 1.19 6.39 4.11
N ASN A 25 1.91 6.95 3.13
CA ASN A 25 3.11 7.74 3.40
C ASN A 25 2.77 9.05 4.14
N GLU A 26 1.72 9.76 3.73
CA GLU A 26 1.27 11.01 4.38
C GLU A 26 0.78 10.78 5.81
N SER A 27 0.23 9.60 6.11
CA SER A 27 -0.23 9.27 7.46
C SER A 27 0.89 9.28 8.50
N GLY A 28 2.14 9.04 8.09
CA GLY A 28 3.30 8.88 8.99
C GLY A 28 3.20 7.69 9.96
N LYS A 29 2.24 6.78 9.77
CA LYS A 29 1.94 5.69 10.72
C LYS A 29 2.75 4.41 10.49
N PHE A 30 3.27 4.23 9.28
CA PHE A 30 3.91 2.99 8.85
C PHE A 30 5.25 3.29 8.20
N SER A 31 6.17 2.33 8.30
CA SER A 31 7.45 2.35 7.63
C SER A 31 7.26 2.41 6.10
N PRO A 32 8.00 3.28 5.39
CA PRO A 32 8.03 3.27 3.93
C PRO A 32 8.37 1.88 3.35
N ASP A 33 9.25 1.13 4.02
CA ASP A 33 9.64 -0.20 3.57
C ASP A 33 8.46 -1.19 3.62
N ALA A 34 7.61 -1.09 4.65
CA ALA A 34 6.41 -1.91 4.79
C ALA A 34 5.37 -1.54 3.72
N ILE A 35 5.22 -0.25 3.41
CA ILE A 35 4.33 0.27 2.36
C ILE A 35 4.78 -0.25 0.98
N GLU A 36 6.05 -0.07 0.63
CA GLU A 36 6.60 -0.51 -0.66
C GLU A 36 6.52 -2.03 -0.82
N ARG A 37 6.74 -2.78 0.27
CA ARG A 37 6.58 -4.24 0.29
C ARG A 37 5.13 -4.67 0.03
N GLN A 38 4.15 -3.96 0.60
CA GLN A 38 2.72 -4.21 0.36
C GLN A 38 2.30 -3.89 -1.08
N LEU A 39 2.92 -2.88 -1.69
CA LEU A 39 2.69 -2.50 -3.10
C LEU A 39 3.37 -3.44 -4.09
N HIS A 40 4.12 -4.45 -3.60
CA HIS A 40 4.94 -5.37 -4.40
C HIS A 40 5.96 -4.62 -5.28
N HIS A 41 6.45 -3.49 -4.77
CA HIS A 41 7.55 -2.77 -5.39
C HIS A 41 8.87 -3.49 -5.08
N LYS A 42 9.78 -3.47 -6.06
CA LYS A 42 11.14 -3.95 -5.87
C LYS A 42 11.97 -2.84 -5.25
N GLU A 43 12.76 -3.17 -4.22
CA GLU A 43 13.78 -2.27 -3.70
C GLU A 43 14.75 -1.93 -4.83
N LYS A 44 14.98 -0.62 -5.04
CA LYS A 44 15.83 -0.11 -6.11
C LYS A 44 17.30 -0.02 -5.67
N ASN A 45 17.54 0.05 -4.36
CA ASN A 45 18.87 0.03 -3.79
C ASN A 45 19.32 -1.43 -3.56
N GLU A 46 20.15 -1.95 -4.45
CA GLU A 46 20.62 -3.35 -4.40
C GLU A 46 21.35 -3.69 -3.09
N VAL A 47 22.10 -2.74 -2.52
CA VAL A 47 22.78 -2.92 -1.23
C VAL A 47 21.75 -3.08 -0.12
N ARG A 48 20.77 -2.17 -0.03
CA ARG A 48 19.72 -2.25 0.98
C ARG A 48 18.84 -3.49 0.82
N GLY A 49 18.53 -3.88 -0.41
CA GLY A 49 17.78 -5.09 -0.74
C GLY A 49 18.51 -6.38 -0.38
N ALA A 50 19.84 -6.39 -0.41
CA ALA A 50 20.64 -7.55 0.02
C ALA A 50 20.57 -7.80 1.53
N TYR A 51 20.42 -6.75 2.35
CA TYR A 51 20.39 -6.86 3.80
C TYR A 51 18.97 -6.85 4.39
N ASN A 52 18.04 -6.12 3.78
CA ASN A 52 16.68 -6.01 4.28
C ASN A 52 15.79 -7.15 3.78
N ARG A 53 15.82 -8.27 4.51
CA ARG A 53 14.92 -9.43 4.30
C ARG A 53 13.68 -9.40 5.18
N ALA A 54 13.42 -8.29 5.87
CA ALA A 54 12.25 -8.18 6.74
C ALA A 54 10.95 -8.17 5.91
N GLU A 55 9.98 -8.96 6.33
CA GLU A 55 8.68 -9.05 5.64
C GLU A 55 7.65 -8.06 6.17
N TYR A 56 7.92 -7.46 7.34
CA TYR A 56 7.06 -6.50 8.03
C TYR A 56 5.61 -7.01 8.20
N LEU A 57 5.41 -8.32 8.39
CA LEU A 57 4.07 -8.93 8.33
C LEU A 57 3.08 -8.33 9.33
N GLU A 58 3.48 -8.15 10.58
CA GLU A 58 2.60 -7.60 11.61
C GLU A 58 2.23 -6.13 11.32
N GLU A 59 3.21 -5.32 10.90
CA GLU A 59 2.97 -3.95 10.48
C GLU A 59 2.08 -3.88 9.25
N ARG A 60 2.27 -4.76 8.27
CA ARG A 60 1.45 -4.83 7.06
C ARG A 60 0.02 -5.28 7.34
N LYS A 61 -0.20 -6.16 8.32
CA LYS A 61 -1.57 -6.51 8.79
C LYS A 61 -2.26 -5.28 9.38
N ALA A 62 -1.60 -4.58 10.30
CA ALA A 62 -2.15 -3.37 10.91
C ALA A 62 -2.41 -2.28 9.87
N MET A 63 -1.49 -2.11 8.91
CA MET A 63 -1.62 -1.19 7.80
C MET A 63 -2.81 -1.50 6.91
N MET A 64 -3.04 -2.77 6.57
CA MET A 64 -4.18 -3.16 5.75
C MET A 64 -5.53 -2.97 6.48
N GLN A 65 -5.56 -3.17 7.80
CA GLN A 65 -6.75 -2.84 8.58
C GLN A 65 -6.99 -1.33 8.61
N TRP A 66 -5.96 -0.54 8.91
CA TRP A 66 -6.07 0.93 8.91
C TRP A 66 -6.50 1.46 7.54
N TRP A 67 -5.95 0.91 6.46
CA TRP A 67 -6.34 1.27 5.10
C TRP A 67 -7.80 0.90 4.81
N ALA A 68 -8.25 -0.28 5.25
CA ALA A 68 -9.65 -0.67 5.12
C ALA A 68 -10.59 0.29 5.86
N ASP A 69 -10.22 0.70 7.07
CA ASP A 69 -10.97 1.67 7.87
C ASP A 69 -11.00 3.04 7.16
N TRP A 70 -9.84 3.54 6.70
CA TRP A 70 -9.74 4.81 5.98
C TRP A 70 -10.63 4.83 4.73
N VAL A 71 -10.58 3.76 3.92
CA VAL A 71 -11.43 3.61 2.74
C VAL A 71 -12.90 3.48 3.11
N GLY A 72 -13.22 2.77 4.19
CA GLY A 72 -14.60 2.54 4.66
C GLY A 72 -15.26 3.76 5.31
N TYR A 73 -14.48 4.70 5.83
CA TYR A 73 -14.98 5.98 6.36
C TYR A 73 -15.00 7.11 5.32
N CYS A 74 -14.17 7.04 4.26
CA CYS A 74 -14.06 8.07 3.23
C CYS A 74 -14.77 7.77 1.90
N LEU A 75 -15.39 6.59 1.73
CA LEU A 75 -16.27 6.22 0.61
C LEU A 75 -17.68 5.90 1.08
#